data_AF-A0A815NJF5-F1
#
_entry.id   AF-A0A815NJF5-F1
#
_cell.length_a   1.000
_cell.length_b   1.000
_cell.length_c   1.000
_cell.angle_alpha   90.00
_cell.angle_beta   90.00
_cell.angle_gamma   90.00
#
_symmetry.space_group_name_H-M   'P 1'
#
loop_
_entity.id
_entity.type
_entity.pdbx_description
1 polymer ?
#
loop_
_entity_poly.entity_id
_entity_poly.type
_entity_poly.pdbx_seq_one_letter_code
_entity_poly.pdbx_strand_id
1 'polypeptide(L)'
;MSTLVKLESGERVPGTEVKERLAAVLEAAGAGASAEVMAIDWPTPYAAQSYNHRQPVNAAPGSPGDRLKELRLAQGVKQAEIALRLGMTEQKYGRLERGYSKQISRTVLEKLTTILGEGVKELGFSILR
;
A
#
# COMPACT_ATOMS: atom_id res chain seq x y z
N MET A 1 17.36 0.34 -17.77
CA MET A 1 18.01 0.31 -16.45
C MET A 1 18.06 -1.14 -15.99
N SER A 2 19.23 -1.74 -15.87
CA SER A 2 19.38 -3.17 -15.52
C SER A 2 19.45 -3.33 -14.00
N THR A 3 18.56 -4.16 -13.43
CA THR A 3 18.50 -4.41 -11.98
C THR A 3 19.52 -5.48 -11.60
N LEU A 4 20.46 -5.18 -10.70
CA LEU A 4 21.44 -6.14 -10.19
C LEU A 4 20.84 -6.95 -9.03
N VAL A 5 21.02 -8.27 -9.06
CA VAL A 5 20.61 -9.21 -8.00
C VAL A 5 21.87 -9.72 -7.29
N LYS A 6 21.85 -9.74 -5.96
CA LYS A 6 22.97 -10.25 -5.16
C LYS A 6 22.74 -11.74 -4.90
N LEU A 7 23.68 -12.58 -5.31
CA LEU A 7 23.68 -14.01 -5.05
C LEU A 7 24.23 -14.30 -3.62
N GLU A 8 23.96 -15.50 -3.12
CA GLU A 8 24.44 -15.95 -1.79
C GLU A 8 25.98 -16.01 -1.72
N SER A 9 26.65 -16.18 -2.85
CA SER A 9 28.11 -16.06 -3.00
C SER A 9 28.65 -14.64 -2.81
N GLY A 10 27.78 -13.64 -2.69
CA GLY A 10 28.14 -12.22 -2.55
C GLY A 10 28.32 -11.48 -3.88
N GLU A 11 28.39 -12.20 -5.00
CA GLU A 11 28.47 -11.65 -6.35
C GLU A 11 27.16 -10.92 -6.73
N ARG A 12 27.26 -9.78 -7.43
CA ARG A 12 26.12 -9.05 -7.97
C ARG A 12 26.08 -9.21 -9.48
N VAL A 13 25.03 -9.86 -9.99
CA VAL A 13 24.84 -10.09 -11.42
C VAL A 13 23.60 -9.36 -11.94
N PRO A 14 23.59 -8.88 -13.19
CA PRO A 14 22.39 -8.37 -13.86
C PRO A 14 21.25 -9.39 -13.81
N GLY A 15 20.03 -8.94 -13.50
CA GLY A 15 18.86 -9.81 -13.39
C GLY A 15 18.49 -10.56 -14.69
N THR A 16 18.96 -10.07 -15.84
CA THR A 16 18.88 -10.78 -17.13
C THR A 16 19.74 -12.02 -17.15
N GLU A 17 20.92 -11.96 -16.54
CA GLU A 17 21.92 -13.03 -16.49
C GLU A 17 21.56 -14.09 -15.42
N VAL A 18 20.77 -13.72 -14.41
CA VAL A 18 20.21 -14.68 -13.43
C VAL A 18 19.33 -15.72 -14.12
N LYS A 19 18.53 -15.31 -15.11
CA LYS A 19 17.64 -16.22 -15.85
C LYS A 19 18.43 -17.24 -16.67
N GLU A 20 19.49 -16.78 -17.33
CA GLU A 20 20.35 -17.63 -18.16
C GLU A 20 21.18 -18.59 -17.29
N ARG A 21 21.72 -18.12 -16.16
CA ARG A 21 22.42 -18.97 -15.19
C ARG A 21 21.47 -19.99 -14.54
N LEU A 22 20.24 -19.60 -14.20
CA LEU A 22 19.25 -20.53 -13.65
C LEU A 22 18.88 -21.62 -14.66
N ALA A 23 18.72 -21.26 -15.94
CA ALA A 23 18.50 -22.23 -17.01
C ALA A 23 19.70 -23.18 -17.16
N ALA A 24 20.94 -22.68 -17.13
CA ALA A 24 22.14 -23.52 -17.20
C ALA A 24 22.28 -24.47 -15.99
N VAL A 25 21.90 -24.04 -14.79
CA VAL A 25 21.88 -24.89 -13.60
C VAL A 25 20.81 -25.98 -13.71
N LEU A 26 19.62 -25.65 -14.26
CA LEU A 26 18.55 -26.62 -14.50
C LEU A 26 18.94 -27.66 -15.57
N GLU A 27 19.65 -27.25 -16.62
CA GLU A 27 20.21 -28.17 -17.63
C GLU A 27 21.34 -29.04 -17.06
N ALA A 28 22.26 -28.46 -16.28
CA ALA A 28 23.36 -29.17 -15.64
C ALA A 28 22.88 -30.14 -14.53
N ALA A 29 21.73 -29.85 -13.91
CA ALA A 29 21.10 -30.75 -12.94
C ALA A 29 20.53 -32.02 -13.59
N GLY A 30 20.55 -32.12 -14.92
CA GLY A 30 20.01 -33.25 -15.66
C GLY A 30 18.49 -33.25 -15.62
N ALA A 31 17.88 -33.22 -16.80
CA ALA A 31 16.46 -33.47 -17.01
C ALA A 31 16.09 -34.90 -16.54
N GLY A 32 15.95 -35.05 -15.24
CA GLY A 32 15.66 -36.30 -14.55
C GLY A 32 15.04 -36.09 -13.16
N ALA A 33 14.76 -34.85 -12.77
CA ALA A 33 13.78 -34.59 -11.74
C ALA A 33 12.39 -34.83 -12.37
N SER A 34 11.99 -36.10 -12.44
CA SER A 34 10.59 -36.45 -12.58
C SER A 34 9.84 -35.59 -11.57
N ALA A 35 9.05 -34.66 -12.09
CA ALA A 35 8.04 -33.99 -11.29
C ALA A 35 6.97 -35.04 -10.95
N GLU A 36 7.31 -36.00 -10.10
CA GLU A 36 6.36 -36.43 -9.10
C GLU A 36 6.10 -35.19 -8.26
N VAL A 37 5.16 -34.40 -8.75
CA VAL A 37 4.38 -33.50 -7.93
C VAL A 37 3.77 -34.41 -6.88
N MET A 38 4.48 -34.62 -5.78
CA MET A 38 3.82 -35.00 -4.55
C MET A 38 2.76 -33.92 -4.40
N ALA A 39 1.50 -34.33 -4.57
CA ALA A 39 0.37 -33.59 -4.10
C ALA A 39 0.57 -33.51 -2.59
N ILE A 40 1.40 -32.56 -2.16
CA ILE A 40 1.45 -32.14 -0.79
C ILE A 40 0.06 -31.55 -0.60
N ASP A 41 -0.82 -32.35 -0.02
CA ASP A 41 -2.07 -31.91 0.58
C ASP A 41 -1.69 -31.02 1.76
N TRP A 42 -1.22 -29.82 1.41
CA TRP A 42 -0.80 -28.81 2.35
C TRP A 42 -2.01 -27.94 2.59
N PRO A 43 -2.75 -28.08 3.70
CA PRO A 43 -3.50 -26.95 4.17
C PRO A 43 -2.43 -25.96 4.61
N THR A 44 -2.14 -24.92 3.83
CA THR A 44 -1.44 -23.75 4.37
C THR A 44 -2.50 -22.99 5.19
N PRO A 45 -2.56 -23.07 6.53
CA PRO A 45 -3.18 -21.98 7.30
C PRO A 45 -2.39 -20.67 7.10
N TYR A 46 -1.17 -20.75 6.56
CA TYR A 46 -0.24 -19.64 6.43
C TYR A 46 -0.45 -18.73 5.20
N ALA A 47 -1.20 -19.16 4.18
CA ALA A 47 -1.49 -18.31 3.02
C ALA A 47 -2.74 -17.42 3.22
N ALA A 48 -3.60 -17.78 4.18
CA ALA A 48 -4.88 -17.10 4.40
C ALA A 48 -4.85 -16.01 5.49
N GLN A 49 -3.79 -15.92 6.31
CA GLN A 49 -3.74 -14.97 7.43
C GLN A 49 -2.98 -13.67 7.14
N SER A 50 -2.21 -13.60 6.05
CA SER A 50 -1.28 -12.47 5.82
C SER A 50 -1.67 -11.53 4.68
N TYR A 51 -2.72 -11.84 3.91
CA TYR A 51 -3.42 -10.80 3.18
C TYR A 51 -4.32 -10.10 4.17
N ASN A 52 -3.74 -9.13 4.87
CA ASN A 52 -4.46 -8.04 5.51
C ASN A 52 -5.38 -7.40 4.45
N HIS A 53 -6.54 -8.01 4.21
CA HIS A 53 -7.77 -7.33 3.84
C HIS A 53 -8.08 -6.42 5.03
N ARG A 54 -7.28 -5.38 5.22
CA ARG A 54 -7.74 -4.19 5.93
C ARG A 54 -8.87 -3.72 5.05
N GLN A 55 -10.07 -4.16 5.37
CA GLN A 55 -11.24 -3.53 4.82
C GLN A 55 -11.19 -2.09 5.35
N PRO A 56 -11.35 -1.09 4.48
CA PRO A 56 -11.48 0.29 4.94
C PRO A 56 -12.59 0.32 5.99
N VAL A 57 -12.25 0.77 7.21
CA VAL A 57 -13.18 0.68 8.35
C VAL A 57 -14.46 1.49 8.14
N ASN A 58 -14.45 2.39 7.16
CA ASN A 58 -15.58 3.22 6.75
C ASN A 58 -15.61 3.46 5.22
N ALA A 59 -15.59 2.43 4.36
CA ALA A 59 -15.81 2.66 2.91
C ALA A 59 -17.30 2.76 2.51
N ALA A 60 -18.20 2.85 3.47
CA ALA A 60 -19.60 3.13 3.16
C ALA A 60 -19.70 4.55 2.56
N PRO A 61 -20.45 4.73 1.46
CA PRO A 61 -20.67 6.05 0.89
C PRO A 61 -21.22 7.01 1.95
N GLY A 62 -20.71 8.25 1.95
CA GLY A 62 -21.01 9.27 2.98
C GLY A 62 -20.10 9.20 4.21
N SER A 63 -19.08 8.34 4.20
CA SER A 63 -18.06 8.32 5.25
C SER A 63 -17.36 9.68 5.41
N PRO A 64 -16.73 9.95 6.58
CA PRO A 64 -15.89 11.13 6.76
C PRO A 64 -14.81 11.28 5.67
N GLY A 65 -14.27 10.15 5.20
CA GLY A 65 -13.25 10.11 4.16
C GLY A 65 -13.79 10.47 2.77
N ASP A 66 -14.97 9.99 2.41
CA ASP A 66 -15.62 10.32 1.14
C ASP A 66 -15.98 11.81 1.08
N ARG A 67 -16.56 12.35 2.15
CA ARG A 67 -16.87 13.79 2.24
C ARG A 67 -15.61 14.66 2.25
N LEU A 68 -14.51 14.20 2.88
CA LEU A 68 -13.21 14.86 2.78
C LEU A 68 -12.71 14.91 1.33
N LYS A 69 -12.85 13.80 0.59
CA LYS A 69 -12.49 13.72 -0.83
C LYS A 69 -13.34 14.66 -1.68
N GLU A 70 -14.64 14.75 -1.42
CA GLU A 70 -15.55 15.67 -2.11
C GLU A 70 -15.12 17.13 -1.90
N LEU A 71 -14.83 17.54 -0.65
CA LEU A 71 -14.32 18.89 -0.36
C LEU A 71 -13.01 19.18 -1.08
N ARG A 72 -12.10 18.21 -1.12
CA ARG A 72 -10.84 18.34 -1.87
C ARG A 72 -11.10 18.56 -3.36
N LEU A 73 -11.96 17.72 -3.96
CA LEU A 73 -12.27 17.79 -5.38
C LEU A 73 -12.99 19.09 -5.75
N ALA A 74 -13.87 19.59 -4.89
CA ALA A 74 -14.54 20.88 -5.06
C ALA A 74 -13.54 22.06 -5.12
N GLN A 75 -12.39 21.94 -4.46
CA GLN A 75 -11.31 22.94 -4.53
C GLN A 75 -10.31 22.70 -5.67
N GLY A 76 -10.48 21.65 -6.47
CA GLY A 76 -9.61 21.36 -7.62
C GLY A 76 -8.17 20.96 -7.26
N VAL A 77 -7.90 20.60 -6.00
CA VAL A 77 -6.55 20.30 -5.51
C VAL A 77 -6.27 18.79 -5.49
N LYS A 78 -5.01 18.42 -5.73
CA LYS A 78 -4.56 17.01 -5.74
C LYS A 78 -4.25 16.50 -4.33
N GLN A 79 -4.33 15.18 -4.14
CA GLN A 79 -3.97 14.53 -2.88
C GLN A 79 -2.54 14.88 -2.44
N ALA A 80 -1.57 14.81 -3.36
CA ALA A 80 -0.18 15.15 -3.10
C ALA A 80 0.00 16.60 -2.61
N GLU A 81 -0.77 17.53 -3.14
CA GLU A 81 -0.67 18.95 -2.80
C GLU A 81 -1.20 19.24 -1.39
N ILE A 82 -2.35 18.67 -1.03
CA ILE A 82 -2.86 18.78 0.34
C ILE A 82 -1.92 18.09 1.31
N ALA A 83 -1.44 16.88 0.97
CA ALA A 83 -0.51 16.15 1.82
C ALA A 83 0.75 16.99 2.12
N LEU A 84 1.32 17.65 1.10
CA LEU A 84 2.45 18.57 1.26
C LEU A 84 2.12 19.71 2.22
N ARG A 85 0.98 20.39 2.04
CA ARG A 85 0.55 21.50 2.91
C ARG A 85 0.30 21.06 4.36
N LEU A 86 -0.13 19.81 4.56
CA LEU A 86 -0.34 19.24 5.89
C LEU A 86 0.97 18.73 6.54
N GLY A 87 2.06 18.62 5.78
CA GLY A 87 3.32 18.03 6.24
C GLY A 87 3.21 16.51 6.40
N MET A 88 2.50 15.83 5.50
CA MET A 88 2.38 14.37 5.49
C MET A 88 2.60 13.77 4.10
N THR A 89 2.74 12.45 4.02
CA THR A 89 2.86 11.75 2.73
C THR A 89 1.50 11.65 2.03
N GLU A 90 1.52 11.63 0.70
CA GLU A 90 0.31 11.42 -0.12
C GLU A 90 -0.42 10.12 0.27
N GLN A 91 0.32 9.04 0.53
CA GLN A 91 -0.25 7.77 0.98
C GLN A 91 -0.99 7.89 2.31
N LYS A 92 -0.47 8.67 3.27
CA LYS A 92 -1.13 8.90 4.55
C LYS A 92 -2.42 9.69 4.36
N TYR A 93 -2.39 10.72 3.51
CA TYR A 93 -3.60 11.48 3.18
C TYR A 93 -4.65 10.61 2.46
N GLY A 94 -4.24 9.83 1.46
CA GLY A 94 -5.13 8.90 0.75
C GLY A 94 -5.69 7.77 1.63
N ARG A 95 -5.10 7.48 2.79
CA ARG A 95 -5.70 6.59 3.80
C ARG A 95 -6.83 7.28 4.58
N LEU A 96 -6.74 8.59 4.80
CA LEU A 96 -7.82 9.37 5.42
C LEU A 96 -9.05 9.37 4.51
N GLU A 97 -8.88 9.68 3.22
CA GLU A 97 -9.99 9.71 2.25
C GLU A 97 -10.66 8.35 2.07
N ARG A 98 -9.88 7.27 2.05
CA ARG A 98 -10.40 5.91 1.92
C ARG A 98 -10.99 5.35 3.23
N GLY A 99 -11.02 6.15 4.30
CA GLY A 99 -11.59 5.72 5.58
C GLY A 99 -10.77 4.65 6.31
N TYR A 100 -9.46 4.51 6.02
CA TYR A 100 -8.57 3.62 6.78
C TYR A 100 -8.14 4.20 8.13
N SER A 101 -8.48 5.46 8.39
CA SER A 101 -8.15 6.14 9.64
C SER A 101 -9.39 6.89 10.11
N LYS A 102 -9.95 6.43 11.23
CA LYS A 102 -11.08 7.07 11.90
C LYS A 102 -10.63 8.23 12.79
N GLN A 103 -9.36 8.23 13.16
CA GLN A 103 -8.77 9.20 14.06
C GLN A 103 -7.81 10.12 13.34
N ILE A 104 -7.90 11.40 13.62
CA ILE A 104 -6.94 12.42 13.16
C ILE A 104 -6.47 13.24 14.37
N SER A 105 -5.25 13.76 14.29
CA SER A 105 -4.77 14.68 15.32
C SER A 105 -5.48 16.02 15.19
N ARG A 106 -5.62 16.72 16.31
CA ARG A 106 -6.22 18.06 16.35
C ARG A 106 -5.54 19.03 15.39
N THR A 107 -4.21 19.03 15.37
CA THR A 107 -3.41 19.86 14.47
C THR A 107 -3.72 19.60 12.99
N VAL A 108 -3.95 18.33 12.61
CA VAL A 108 -4.30 18.00 11.22
C VAL A 108 -5.71 18.48 10.89
N LEU A 109 -6.66 18.34 11.81
CA LEU A 109 -8.02 18.85 11.64
C LEU A 109 -8.03 20.38 11.46
N GLU A 110 -7.26 21.11 12.27
CA GLU A 110 -7.13 22.56 12.18
C GLU A 110 -6.55 22.99 10.84
N LYS A 111 -5.44 22.38 10.41
CA LYS A 111 -4.83 22.66 9.10
C LYS A 111 -5.76 22.32 7.94
N LEU A 112 -6.48 21.20 8.02
CA LEU A 112 -7.48 20.83 7.01
C LEU A 112 -8.59 21.88 6.96
N THR A 113 -9.04 22.40 8.10
CA THR A 113 -10.04 23.47 8.16
C THR A 113 -9.51 24.75 7.48
N THR A 114 -8.25 25.12 7.70
CA THR A 114 -7.63 26.28 7.05
C THR A 114 -7.56 26.13 5.53
N ILE A 115 -7.30 24.92 5.04
CA ILE A 115 -7.13 24.66 3.59
C ILE A 115 -8.48 24.43 2.90
N LEU A 116 -9.29 23.53 3.45
CA LEU A 116 -10.53 23.04 2.84
C LEU A 116 -11.79 23.79 3.33
N GLY A 117 -11.69 24.58 4.39
CA GLY A 117 -12.79 25.35 4.98
C GLY A 117 -13.46 24.67 6.18
N GLU A 118 -14.45 25.36 6.74
CA GLU A 118 -15.18 24.97 7.95
C GLU A 118 -15.95 23.63 7.82
N GLY A 119 -16.32 23.24 6.61
CA GLY A 119 -17.01 21.96 6.33
C GLY A 119 -16.23 20.71 6.78
N VAL A 120 -14.92 20.84 7.03
CA VAL A 120 -14.11 19.73 7.58
C VAL A 120 -14.51 19.36 9.01
N LYS A 121 -14.96 20.33 9.83
CA LYS A 121 -15.32 20.07 11.23
C LYS A 121 -16.54 19.16 11.37
N GLU A 122 -17.42 19.18 10.37
CA GLU A 122 -18.66 18.42 10.33
C GLU A 122 -18.49 16.98 9.79
N LEU A 123 -17.28 16.63 9.37
CA LEU A 123 -17.00 15.32 8.76
C LEU A 123 -17.10 14.16 9.76
N GLY A 124 -17.02 14.42 11.07
CA GLY A 124 -17.19 13.40 12.10
C GLY A 124 -15.96 12.54 12.36
N PHE A 125 -14.75 13.05 12.09
CA PHE A 125 -13.51 12.40 12.52
C PHE A 125 -13.38 12.42 14.04
N SER A 126 -12.89 11.33 14.63
CA SER A 126 -12.57 11.29 16.05
C SER A 126 -11.20 11.94 16.29
N ILE A 127 -11.09 12.83 17.28
CA ILE A 127 -9.82 13.48 17.62
C ILE A 127 -9.01 12.56 18.53
N LEU A 128 -7.75 12.28 18.16
CA LEU A 128 -6.79 11.65 19.06
C LEU A 128 -6.53 12.60 20.25
N ARG A 129 -6.80 12.12 21.46
CA ARG A 129 -6.48 12.83 22.72
C ARG A 129 -4.99 12.82 22.98
#